data_AF-A0A9R1MUW9-F1
#
_entry.id   AF-A0A9R1MUW9-F1
#
_cell.length_a   1.000
_cell.length_b   1.000
_cell.length_c   1.000
_cell.angle_alpha   90.00
_cell.angle_beta   90.00
_cell.angle_gamma   90.00
#
_symmetry.space_group_name_H-M   'P 1'
#
loop_
_entity.id
_entity.type
_entity.pdbx_description
1 polymer ?
#
loop_
_entity_poly.entity_id
_entity_poly.type
_entity_poly.pdbx_seq_one_letter_code
_entity_poly.pdbx_strand_id
1 'polypeptide(L)'
;MQGDGEVLFLGGVGEVAVTLGHDGLSFLPLHPELGSSCLSSIGLLPKLENKIKFSDVYAVELLDEGPVCGPWNTRIVVQGKKNSEMHRFAVHVITRSRKHPSQLVPCEYLFGHKDPETCKSLVEHLSACINNEQDRPKNLMVFVHPLCGKGRGCKNWEMVAPLFDRANVNTKVIITKRAGHAYDTLASISDKELKKFDGVVAVGGDGLFNEILNGLLNSRNKTSYPPTPEGFGYFGSTEKCQGYKNDGLNNSTPTSEAVNVMLPVGSNKSDDHEPLLSTGQSVGLDISSLNPNTESSTGDQVPSVSFPNDWFRLGIIPSGSTDAIVLSTTGERDAVTSALLIIFGRRIALDIAQVVRWKSSPSAEVLPTVRYAASFAR
;
A
#
# COMPACT_ATOMS: atom_id res chain seq x y z
N MET A 1 -41.80 2.87 6.03
CA MET A 1 -41.59 4.02 6.94
C MET A 1 -40.49 4.86 6.33
N GLN A 2 -40.88 5.96 5.68
CA GLN A 2 -39.99 6.86 4.97
C GLN A 2 -39.46 7.82 6.03
N GLY A 3 -38.19 7.67 6.41
CA GLY A 3 -37.60 8.47 7.50
C GLY A 3 -37.63 9.95 7.14
N ASP A 4 -38.10 10.78 8.07
CA ASP A 4 -37.94 12.23 8.01
C ASP A 4 -36.45 12.54 7.81
N GLY A 5 -36.12 13.18 6.70
CA GLY A 5 -34.74 13.62 6.44
C GLY A 5 -34.36 14.74 7.39
N GLU A 6 -33.14 14.69 7.92
CA GLU A 6 -32.62 15.73 8.80
C GLU A 6 -32.28 16.98 7.98
N VAL A 7 -32.68 18.15 8.47
CA VAL A 7 -32.42 19.42 7.77
C VAL A 7 -31.09 19.99 8.23
N LEU A 8 -30.09 19.98 7.34
CA LEU A 8 -28.76 20.53 7.60
C LEU A 8 -28.49 21.75 6.71
N PHE A 9 -27.53 22.58 7.10
CA PHE A 9 -26.99 23.60 6.23
C PHE A 9 -25.73 23.09 5.53
N LEU A 10 -25.67 23.13 4.20
CA LEU A 10 -24.50 22.75 3.41
C LEU A 10 -23.81 24.00 2.84
N GLY A 11 -22.50 24.13 3.10
CA GLY A 11 -21.68 25.24 2.60
C GLY A 11 -21.78 25.41 1.09
N GLY A 12 -22.01 26.64 0.63
CA GLY A 12 -22.17 26.99 -0.78
C GLY A 12 -23.51 26.60 -1.42
N VAL A 13 -24.38 25.88 -0.71
CA VAL A 13 -25.70 25.43 -1.20
C VAL A 13 -26.83 26.04 -0.38
N GLY A 14 -26.74 26.03 0.94
CA GLY A 14 -27.81 26.46 1.86
C GLY A 14 -28.49 25.27 2.55
N GLU A 15 -29.77 25.42 2.93
CA GLU A 15 -30.51 24.36 3.64
C GLU A 15 -30.81 23.17 2.72
N VAL A 16 -30.45 21.98 3.20
CA VAL A 16 -30.60 20.70 2.51
C VAL A 16 -31.27 19.69 3.42
N ALA A 17 -32.22 18.92 2.88
CA ALA A 17 -32.73 17.73 3.54
C ALA A 17 -31.75 16.57 3.29
N VAL A 18 -31.21 15.99 4.35
CA VAL A 18 -30.20 14.93 4.33
C VAL A 18 -30.83 13.60 4.72
N THR A 19 -30.52 12.58 3.94
CA THR A 19 -30.97 11.20 4.17
C THR A 19 -29.76 10.28 4.16
N LEU A 20 -29.59 9.52 5.24
CA LEU A 20 -28.56 8.49 5.35
C LEU A 20 -29.11 7.19 4.75
N GLY A 21 -28.47 6.74 3.67
CA GLY A 21 -28.72 5.44 3.06
C GLY A 21 -27.72 4.38 3.54
N HIS A 22 -27.85 3.17 3.02
CA HIS A 22 -26.93 2.06 3.32
C HIS A 22 -25.55 2.23 2.66
N ASP A 23 -25.48 2.92 1.51
CA ASP A 23 -24.28 3.06 0.67
C ASP A 23 -23.74 4.50 0.60
N GLY A 24 -24.37 5.43 1.32
CA GLY A 24 -24.00 6.83 1.24
C GLY A 24 -25.00 7.80 1.86
N LEU A 25 -24.66 9.07 1.80
CA LEU A 25 -25.46 10.20 2.23
C LEU A 25 -26.04 10.91 1.01
N SER A 26 -27.36 11.06 0.95
CA SER A 26 -28.04 11.81 -0.11
C SER A 26 -28.60 13.10 0.44
N PHE A 27 -28.50 14.21 -0.30
CA PHE A 27 -28.98 15.51 0.14
C PHE A 27 -29.73 16.24 -0.97
N LEU A 28 -30.83 16.91 -0.61
CA LEU A 28 -31.67 17.66 -1.54
C LEU A 28 -31.82 19.11 -1.06
N PRO A 29 -31.49 20.12 -1.90
CA PRO A 29 -31.74 21.52 -1.56
C PRO A 29 -33.22 21.78 -1.34
N LEU A 30 -33.57 22.43 -0.22
CA LEU A 30 -34.96 22.79 0.09
C LEU A 30 -35.46 24.01 -0.70
N HIS A 31 -34.52 24.85 -1.17
CA HIS A 31 -34.82 26.05 -1.96
C HIS A 31 -33.97 26.08 -3.25
N PRO A 32 -34.36 25.35 -4.31
CA PRO A 32 -33.59 25.25 -5.55
C PRO A 32 -33.49 26.56 -6.36
N GLU A 33 -34.39 27.53 -6.13
CA GLU A 33 -34.62 28.65 -7.05
C GLU A 33 -33.63 29.82 -6.95
N LEU A 34 -32.61 29.78 -6.08
CA LEU A 34 -31.62 30.87 -5.98
C LEU A 34 -30.30 30.61 -6.74
N GLY A 35 -30.21 29.54 -7.53
CA GLY A 35 -28.94 29.04 -8.09
C GLY A 35 -28.87 28.89 -9.61
N SER A 36 -29.73 29.53 -10.42
CA SER A 36 -29.71 29.36 -11.89
C SER A 36 -28.75 30.30 -12.65
N SER A 37 -27.95 31.12 -11.96
CA SER A 37 -26.94 31.93 -12.65
C SER A 37 -25.54 31.70 -12.07
N CYS A 38 -24.66 31.16 -12.92
CA CYS A 38 -23.21 31.20 -12.80
C CYS A 38 -22.53 30.21 -11.82
N LEU A 39 -22.85 28.92 -11.89
CA LEU A 39 -22.00 27.86 -11.31
C LEU A 39 -20.80 27.46 -12.21
N SER A 40 -20.53 28.20 -13.29
CA SER A 40 -19.50 27.85 -14.28
C SER A 40 -18.16 28.60 -14.16
N SER A 41 -17.97 29.51 -13.19
CA SER A 41 -16.88 30.51 -13.33
C SER A 41 -15.86 30.61 -12.19
N ILE A 42 -15.96 29.88 -11.08
CA ILE A 42 -14.93 29.91 -10.03
C ILE A 42 -14.67 28.47 -9.57
N GLY A 43 -13.52 27.94 -9.97
CA GLY A 43 -13.16 26.54 -9.77
C GLY A 43 -12.97 26.20 -8.30
N LEU A 44 -13.72 25.23 -7.79
CA LEU A 44 -13.33 24.30 -6.71
C LEU A 44 -14.43 23.30 -6.34
N LEU A 45 -15.69 23.49 -6.76
CA LEU A 45 -16.71 22.47 -6.54
C LEU A 45 -16.86 21.54 -7.77
N PRO A 46 -16.61 20.22 -7.63
CA PRO A 46 -17.01 19.25 -8.63
C PRO A 46 -18.54 19.33 -8.84
N LYS A 47 -19.02 18.79 -9.96
CA LYS A 47 -20.46 18.78 -10.28
C LYS A 47 -21.16 18.12 -9.09
N LEU A 48 -21.92 18.87 -8.31
CA LEU A 48 -22.47 18.41 -7.05
C LEU A 48 -23.46 17.28 -7.37
N GLU A 49 -23.02 16.04 -7.24
CA GLU A 49 -23.93 14.91 -7.22
C GLU A 49 -24.64 14.99 -5.87
N ASN A 50 -25.96 14.89 -5.86
CA ASN A 50 -26.80 14.94 -4.66
C ASN A 50 -26.63 13.70 -3.75
N LYS A 51 -25.51 12.98 -3.89
CA LYS A 51 -25.17 11.74 -3.20
C LYS A 51 -23.66 11.64 -2.99
N ILE A 52 -23.25 11.43 -1.75
CA ILE A 52 -21.89 11.08 -1.32
C ILE A 52 -21.89 9.58 -1.00
N LYS A 53 -21.08 8.79 -1.70
CA LYS A 53 -20.93 7.35 -1.40
C LYS A 53 -19.96 7.15 -0.26
N PHE A 54 -20.24 6.23 0.67
CA PHE A 54 -19.31 5.92 1.76
C PHE A 54 -17.97 5.38 1.24
N SER A 55 -17.97 4.68 0.10
CA SER A 55 -16.76 4.21 -0.58
C SER A 55 -15.80 5.32 -1.02
N ASP A 56 -16.27 6.56 -1.07
CA ASP A 56 -15.50 7.74 -1.50
C ASP A 56 -15.16 8.65 -0.31
N VAL A 57 -15.67 8.38 0.90
CA VAL A 57 -15.38 9.14 2.12
C VAL A 57 -14.13 8.56 2.79
N TYR A 58 -13.10 9.39 2.98
CA TYR A 58 -11.90 8.96 3.72
C TYR A 58 -11.87 9.49 5.15
N ALA A 59 -12.61 10.54 5.49
CA ALA A 59 -12.66 11.01 6.86
C ALA A 59 -13.91 11.84 7.15
N VAL A 60 -14.25 11.92 8.43
CA VAL A 60 -15.28 12.80 8.94
C VAL A 60 -14.75 13.46 10.21
N GLU A 61 -14.87 14.78 10.29
CA GLU A 61 -14.31 15.58 11.38
C GLU A 61 -15.40 16.48 11.96
N LEU A 62 -15.58 16.45 13.27
CA LEU A 62 -16.37 17.46 13.98
C LEU A 62 -15.54 18.75 14.07
N LEU A 63 -16.16 19.89 13.79
CA LEU A 63 -15.51 21.19 13.77
C LEU A 63 -16.11 22.11 14.84
N ASP A 64 -15.32 23.10 15.26
CA ASP A 64 -15.78 24.15 16.17
C ASP A 64 -16.93 24.96 15.56
N GLU A 65 -17.69 25.63 16.44
CA GLU A 65 -18.71 26.58 16.01
C GLU A 65 -18.14 27.62 15.05
N GLY A 66 -18.90 27.90 14.00
CA GLY A 66 -18.49 28.90 13.03
C GLY A 66 -19.52 29.15 11.95
N PRO A 67 -19.27 30.13 11.06
CA PRO A 67 -20.17 30.43 9.97
C PRO A 67 -20.15 29.32 8.94
N VAL A 68 -21.33 28.92 8.45
CA VAL A 68 -21.45 28.14 7.23
C VAL A 68 -21.93 29.10 6.14
N CYS A 69 -21.03 29.47 5.23
CA CYS A 69 -21.37 30.41 4.18
C CYS A 69 -22.38 29.78 3.21
N GLY A 70 -23.50 30.46 2.99
CA GLY A 70 -24.39 30.17 1.87
C GLY A 70 -23.73 30.49 0.51
N PRO A 71 -24.42 30.26 -0.61
CA PRO A 71 -23.89 30.51 -1.94
C PRO A 71 -23.24 31.90 -2.05
N TRP A 72 -21.99 31.98 -2.53
CA TRP A 72 -21.20 33.22 -2.60
C TRP A 72 -21.67 34.14 -3.74
N ASN A 73 -22.94 34.56 -3.73
CA ASN A 73 -23.45 35.55 -4.66
C ASN A 73 -24.61 36.36 -4.07
N THR A 74 -24.34 37.05 -2.97
CA THR A 74 -24.98 38.34 -2.72
C THR A 74 -23.93 39.33 -2.21
N ARG A 75 -23.29 40.04 -3.15
CA ARG A 75 -22.88 41.43 -2.92
C ARG A 75 -24.14 42.27 -2.73
N ILE A 76 -24.81 42.08 -1.61
CA ILE A 76 -25.84 42.98 -1.13
C ILE A 76 -25.49 43.25 0.32
N VAL A 77 -24.82 44.38 0.51
CA VAL A 77 -24.90 45.16 1.74
C VAL A 77 -26.38 45.53 1.91
N VAL A 78 -27.17 44.66 2.53
CA VAL A 78 -28.47 44.99 3.12
C VAL A 78 -28.55 44.22 4.43
N GLN A 79 -28.38 44.98 5.51
CA GLN A 79 -28.90 44.78 6.86
C GLN A 79 -29.48 43.39 7.20
N GLY A 80 -28.84 42.70 8.14
CA GLY A 80 -29.59 42.00 9.19
C GLY A 80 -29.80 40.48 9.09
N LYS A 81 -29.17 39.75 8.16
CA LYS A 81 -29.09 38.29 8.30
C LYS A 81 -27.91 37.93 9.21
N LYS A 82 -28.23 37.56 10.46
CA LYS A 82 -27.29 36.94 11.40
C LYS A 82 -26.49 35.88 10.64
N ASN A 83 -25.17 36.01 10.60
CA ASN A 83 -24.31 34.83 10.45
C ASN A 83 -24.60 33.98 11.68
N SER A 84 -25.60 33.11 11.59
CA SER A 84 -25.89 32.15 12.65
C SER A 84 -24.68 31.22 12.68
N GLU A 85 -23.85 31.40 13.71
CA GLU A 85 -22.87 30.38 14.06
C GLU A 85 -23.61 29.07 14.27
N MET A 86 -23.09 28.02 13.64
CA MET A 86 -23.62 26.68 13.72
C MET A 86 -22.51 25.75 14.17
N HIS A 87 -22.89 24.65 14.79
CA HIS A 87 -22.00 23.52 14.95
C HIS A 87 -21.79 22.87 13.60
N ARG A 88 -20.55 22.47 13.30
CA ARG A 88 -20.18 22.04 11.95
C ARG A 88 -19.50 20.69 11.98
N PHE A 89 -19.59 19.99 10.86
CA PHE A 89 -18.76 18.84 10.59
C PHE A 89 -18.36 18.81 9.13
N ALA A 90 -17.16 18.32 8.86
CA ALA A 90 -16.63 18.13 7.53
C ALA A 90 -16.70 16.65 7.14
N VAL A 91 -17.21 16.38 5.94
CA VAL A 91 -17.12 15.08 5.29
C VAL A 91 -16.11 15.18 4.18
N HIS A 92 -14.98 14.49 4.36
CA HIS A 92 -13.85 14.51 3.44
C HIS A 92 -13.95 13.35 2.47
N VAL A 93 -14.06 13.68 1.18
CA VAL A 93 -14.29 12.71 0.11
C VAL A 93 -13.21 12.81 -0.97
N ILE A 94 -13.14 11.79 -1.83
CA ILE A 94 -12.35 11.83 -3.04
C ILE A 94 -13.22 12.11 -4.27
N THR A 95 -12.65 12.88 -5.18
CA THR A 95 -13.24 13.10 -6.51
C THR A 95 -12.17 12.90 -7.58
N ARG A 96 -12.58 12.54 -8.79
CA ARG A 96 -11.64 12.44 -9.92
C ARG A 96 -11.44 13.80 -10.58
N SER A 97 -10.20 14.12 -10.92
CA SER A 97 -9.89 15.33 -11.68
C SER A 97 -10.54 15.27 -13.07
N ARG A 98 -11.13 16.40 -13.50
CA ARG A 98 -11.73 16.52 -14.84
C ARG A 98 -10.69 16.47 -15.96
N LYS A 99 -9.46 16.92 -15.67
CA LYS A 99 -8.36 16.99 -16.65
C LYS A 99 -7.60 15.66 -16.72
N HIS A 100 -7.46 14.97 -15.58
CA HIS A 100 -6.70 13.73 -15.45
C HIS A 100 -7.54 12.69 -14.69
N PRO A 101 -8.30 11.83 -15.38
CA PRO A 101 -9.24 10.90 -14.74
C PRO A 101 -8.61 9.90 -13.74
N SER A 102 -7.31 9.63 -13.86
CA SER A 102 -6.52 8.80 -12.94
C SER A 102 -6.18 9.53 -11.63
N GLN A 103 -6.21 10.87 -11.61
CA GLN A 103 -5.88 11.66 -10.44
C GLN A 103 -7.07 11.78 -9.49
N LEU A 104 -6.85 11.39 -8.23
CA LEU A 104 -7.78 11.59 -7.12
C LEU A 104 -7.47 12.90 -6.40
N VAL A 105 -8.51 13.69 -6.17
CA VAL A 105 -8.42 14.99 -5.52
C VAL A 105 -9.32 14.98 -4.27
N PRO A 106 -8.77 15.29 -3.07
CA PRO A 106 -9.57 15.51 -1.88
C PRO A 106 -10.57 16.65 -2.08
N CYS A 107 -11.79 16.46 -1.59
CA CYS A 107 -12.86 17.44 -1.59
C CYS A 107 -13.55 17.40 -0.22
N GLU A 108 -14.03 18.54 0.25
CA GLU A 108 -14.65 18.69 1.56
C GLU A 108 -16.10 19.16 1.41
N TYR A 109 -17.02 18.47 2.09
CA TYR A 109 -18.40 18.92 2.28
C TYR A 109 -18.57 19.41 3.71
N LEU A 110 -18.87 20.69 3.87
CA LEU A 110 -19.07 21.33 5.17
C LEU A 110 -20.55 21.41 5.51
N PHE A 111 -20.98 20.59 6.47
CA PHE A 111 -22.35 20.59 6.99
C PHE A 111 -22.41 21.38 8.29
N GLY A 112 -23.57 21.97 8.57
CA GLY A 112 -23.86 22.70 9.80
C GLY A 112 -25.25 22.42 10.34
N HIS A 113 -25.37 22.45 11.66
CA HIS A 113 -26.63 22.33 12.38
C HIS A 113 -26.62 23.23 13.63
N LYS A 114 -27.81 23.65 14.08
CA LYS A 114 -27.95 24.48 15.28
C LYS A 114 -27.76 23.69 16.57
N ASP A 115 -28.14 22.42 16.56
CA ASP A 115 -27.96 21.51 17.69
C ASP A 115 -26.65 20.72 17.54
N PRO A 116 -25.73 20.79 18.52
CA PRO A 116 -24.46 20.06 18.48
C PRO A 116 -24.63 18.54 18.53
N GLU A 117 -25.66 18.04 19.24
CA GLU A 117 -25.87 16.59 19.41
C GLU A 117 -26.24 15.95 18.06
N THR A 118 -27.00 16.65 17.23
CA THR A 118 -27.28 16.23 15.85
C THR A 118 -25.99 16.08 15.03
N CYS A 119 -25.09 17.08 15.06
CA CYS A 119 -23.80 17.00 14.36
C CYS A 119 -22.97 15.82 14.88
N LYS A 120 -22.90 15.66 16.20
CA LYS A 120 -22.13 14.58 16.84
C LYS A 120 -22.68 13.20 16.47
N SER A 121 -23.99 12.99 16.56
CA SER A 121 -24.67 11.75 16.19
C SER A 121 -24.41 11.39 14.72
N LEU A 122 -24.48 12.37 13.81
CA LEU A 122 -24.18 12.16 12.40
C LEU A 122 -22.71 11.80 12.15
N VAL A 123 -21.77 12.48 12.82
CA VAL A 123 -20.34 12.17 12.72
C VAL A 123 -20.04 10.77 13.26
N GLU A 124 -20.62 10.39 14.40
CA GLU A 124 -20.46 9.06 14.98
C GLU A 124 -21.03 7.97 14.06
N HIS A 125 -22.21 8.19 13.49
CA HIS A 125 -22.82 7.27 12.52
C HIS A 125 -21.94 7.11 11.27
N LEU A 126 -21.54 8.22 10.64
CA LEU A 126 -20.70 8.18 9.44
C LEU A 126 -19.34 7.52 9.72
N SER A 127 -18.74 7.83 10.87
CA SER A 127 -17.48 7.21 11.31
C SER A 127 -17.65 5.70 11.50
N ALA A 128 -18.77 5.25 12.07
CA ALA A 128 -19.07 3.82 12.22
C ALA A 128 -19.20 3.12 10.86
N CYS A 129 -19.86 3.74 9.88
CA CYS A 129 -19.96 3.21 8.51
C CYS A 129 -18.58 3.07 7.86
N ILE A 130 -17.75 4.11 7.93
CA ILE A 130 -16.40 4.13 7.34
C ILE A 130 -15.49 3.11 8.02
N ASN A 131 -15.59 2.96 9.35
CA ASN A 131 -14.76 2.02 10.11
C ASN A 131 -15.14 0.55 9.88
N ASN A 132 -16.34 0.28 9.34
CA ASN A 132 -16.79 -1.06 8.99
C ASN A 132 -16.27 -1.54 7.62
N GLU A 133 -15.62 -0.67 6.85
CA GLU A 133 -14.95 -1.02 5.60
C GLU A 133 -13.71 -1.90 5.89
N GLN A 134 -13.85 -3.20 5.66
CA GLN A 134 -12.86 -4.24 6.05
C GLN A 134 -11.50 -4.09 5.37
N ASP A 135 -11.44 -3.38 4.25
CA ASP A 135 -10.22 -3.24 3.48
C ASP A 135 -9.31 -2.11 3.95
N ARG A 136 -9.79 -1.19 4.80
CA ARG A 136 -9.04 0.00 5.20
C ARG A 136 -7.90 -0.36 6.18
N PRO A 137 -6.64 0.02 5.89
CA PRO A 137 -5.55 -0.19 6.84
C PRO A 137 -5.71 0.73 8.06
N LYS A 138 -5.29 0.24 9.23
CA LYS A 138 -5.30 0.98 10.50
C LYS A 138 -3.90 1.32 10.97
N ASN A 139 -2.93 0.45 10.72
CA ASN A 139 -1.54 0.62 11.16
C ASN A 139 -0.58 0.35 10.01
N LEU A 140 0.19 1.35 9.61
CA LEU A 140 1.17 1.24 8.52
C LEU A 140 2.57 1.57 8.99
N MET A 141 3.56 0.79 8.54
CA MET A 141 4.96 1.17 8.66
C MET A 141 5.39 1.89 7.39
N VAL A 142 5.95 3.09 7.52
CA VAL A 142 6.27 3.96 6.38
C VAL A 142 7.78 4.15 6.30
N PHE A 143 8.41 3.68 5.23
CA PHE A 143 9.80 4.00 4.95
C PHE A 143 9.87 5.21 4.02
N VAL A 144 10.59 6.24 4.44
CA VAL A 144 10.80 7.45 3.66
C VAL A 144 12.26 7.51 3.24
N HIS A 145 12.53 7.59 1.94
CA HIS A 145 13.88 7.87 1.46
C HIS A 145 14.08 9.38 1.25
N PRO A 146 14.92 10.06 2.04
CA PRO A 146 14.96 11.53 2.05
C PRO A 146 15.47 12.12 0.73
N LEU A 147 16.40 11.42 0.08
CA LEU A 147 17.11 11.90 -1.12
C LEU A 147 16.47 11.41 -2.44
N CYS A 148 15.24 10.90 -2.42
CA CYS A 148 14.58 10.45 -3.65
C CYS A 148 14.42 11.58 -4.67
N GLY A 149 14.64 11.25 -5.95
CA GLY A 149 14.38 12.14 -7.07
C GLY A 149 15.16 13.45 -6.94
N LYS A 150 14.44 14.56 -6.76
CA LYS A 150 15.01 15.91 -6.56
C LYS A 150 15.18 16.26 -5.07
N GLY A 151 15.43 15.28 -4.20
CA GLY A 151 15.52 15.47 -2.75
C GLY A 151 14.17 15.85 -2.12
N ARG A 152 13.07 15.28 -2.62
CA ARG A 152 11.70 15.63 -2.20
C ARG A 152 11.02 14.55 -1.34
N GLY A 153 11.74 13.50 -0.95
CA GLY A 153 11.17 12.37 -0.18
C GLY A 153 10.42 12.80 1.08
N CYS A 154 11.09 13.54 1.96
CA CYS A 154 10.47 14.05 3.18
C CYS A 154 9.32 15.02 2.88
N LYS A 155 9.49 15.93 1.93
CA LYS A 155 8.45 16.90 1.54
C LYS A 155 7.20 16.23 0.99
N ASN A 156 7.37 15.18 0.18
CA ASN A 156 6.26 14.40 -0.36
C ASN A 156 5.53 13.67 0.77
N TRP A 157 6.26 13.13 1.76
CA TRP A 157 5.63 12.55 2.95
C TRP A 157 4.89 13.59 3.78
N GLU A 158 5.53 14.72 4.12
CA GLU A 158 4.93 15.84 4.87
C GLU A 158 3.64 16.35 4.22
N MET A 159 3.58 16.34 2.88
CA MET A 159 2.38 16.73 2.12
C MET A 159 1.21 15.77 2.32
N VAL A 160 1.46 14.46 2.41
CA VAL A 160 0.41 13.44 2.43
C VAL A 160 0.14 12.86 3.81
N ALA A 161 1.06 12.98 4.77
CA ALA A 161 0.89 12.51 6.14
C ALA A 161 -0.42 13.00 6.79
N PRO A 162 -0.83 14.27 6.63
CA PRO A 162 -2.11 14.74 7.17
C PRO A 162 -3.34 14.00 6.62
N LEU A 163 -3.25 13.38 5.44
CA LEU A 163 -4.33 12.56 4.89
C LEU A 163 -4.48 11.25 5.68
N PHE A 164 -3.36 10.63 6.08
CA PHE A 164 -3.36 9.42 6.90
C PHE A 164 -3.88 9.71 8.30
N ASP A 165 -3.41 10.80 8.91
CA ASP A 165 -3.86 11.22 10.25
C ASP A 165 -5.37 11.49 10.27
N ARG A 166 -5.85 12.27 9.29
CA ARG A 166 -7.27 12.56 9.09
C ARG A 166 -8.10 11.30 8.85
N ALA A 167 -7.56 10.33 8.13
CA ALA A 167 -8.18 9.03 7.88
C ALA A 167 -8.12 8.07 9.08
N ASN A 168 -7.58 8.50 10.22
CA ASN A 168 -7.33 7.68 11.40
C ASN A 168 -6.48 6.44 11.11
N VAL A 169 -5.49 6.59 10.21
CA VAL A 169 -4.49 5.56 9.89
C VAL A 169 -3.21 5.89 10.63
N ASN A 170 -2.86 5.07 11.62
CA ASN A 170 -1.63 5.22 12.40
C ASN A 170 -0.41 4.87 11.55
N THR A 171 0.61 5.74 11.55
CA THR A 171 1.82 5.56 10.74
C THR A 171 3.09 5.55 11.58
N LYS A 172 3.88 4.48 11.52
CA LYS A 172 5.25 4.41 12.08
C LYS A 172 6.24 4.78 10.99
N VAL A 173 6.75 6.00 11.02
CA VAL A 173 7.64 6.54 9.99
C VAL A 173 9.11 6.25 10.30
N ILE A 174 9.83 5.71 9.33
CA ILE A 174 11.26 5.40 9.38
C ILE A 174 11.95 6.10 8.20
N ILE A 175 12.76 7.12 8.50
CA ILE A 175 13.58 7.78 7.49
C ILE A 175 14.82 6.91 7.21
N THR A 176 15.00 6.51 5.95
CA THR A 176 16.14 5.69 5.55
C THR A 176 17.44 6.50 5.56
N LYS A 177 18.54 5.89 5.99
CA LYS A 177 19.83 6.57 6.19
C LYS A 177 20.90 6.17 5.17
N ARG A 178 20.72 5.03 4.51
CA ARG A 178 21.64 4.42 3.54
C ARG A 178 20.86 3.49 2.62
N ALA A 179 21.48 3.11 1.49
CA ALA A 179 20.99 2.00 0.67
C ALA A 179 20.94 0.71 1.48
N GLY A 180 19.90 -0.09 1.28
CA GLY A 180 19.65 -1.34 2.02
C GLY A 180 19.07 -1.14 3.43
N HIS A 181 18.85 0.09 3.91
CA HIS A 181 18.35 0.29 5.27
C HIS A 181 16.94 -0.28 5.48
N ALA A 182 16.05 -0.13 4.48
CA ALA A 182 14.70 -0.68 4.57
C ALA A 182 14.73 -2.22 4.53
N TYR A 183 15.59 -2.78 3.68
CA TYR A 183 15.85 -4.22 3.61
C TYR A 183 16.30 -4.76 4.98
N ASP A 184 17.36 -4.19 5.56
CA ASP A 184 17.93 -4.68 6.83
C ASP A 184 16.90 -4.60 7.97
N THR A 185 16.10 -3.53 7.98
CA THR A 185 15.06 -3.32 9.00
C THR A 185 13.97 -4.39 8.90
N LEU A 186 13.48 -4.70 7.70
CA LEU A 186 12.41 -5.69 7.49
C LEU A 186 12.90 -7.14 7.52
N ALA A 187 14.18 -7.38 7.22
CA ALA A 187 14.80 -8.68 7.39
C ALA A 187 15.00 -9.03 8.87
N SER A 188 15.28 -8.03 9.71
CA SER A 188 15.54 -8.19 11.15
C SER A 188 14.31 -8.02 12.04
N ILE A 189 13.21 -7.45 11.53
CA ILE A 189 11.97 -7.30 12.30
C ILE A 189 11.42 -8.66 12.72
N SER A 190 10.96 -8.78 13.96
CA SER A 190 10.29 -9.99 14.43
C SER A 190 8.88 -10.12 13.88
N ASP A 191 8.38 -11.35 13.73
CA ASP A 191 7.01 -11.60 13.27
C ASP A 191 5.95 -11.02 14.22
N LYS A 192 6.23 -10.99 15.52
CA LYS A 192 5.37 -10.34 16.53
C LYS A 192 5.26 -8.84 16.30
N GLU A 193 6.34 -8.18 15.90
CA GLU A 193 6.31 -6.75 15.58
C GLU A 193 5.66 -6.49 14.22
N LEU A 194 5.92 -7.33 13.22
CA LEU A 194 5.33 -7.21 11.89
C LEU A 194 3.81 -7.30 11.93
N LYS A 195 3.25 -8.22 12.73
CA LYS A 195 1.80 -8.40 12.94
C LYS A 195 1.06 -7.19 13.52
N LYS A 196 1.77 -6.16 13.99
CA LYS A 196 1.16 -4.92 14.45
C LYS A 196 0.76 -3.98 13.31
N PHE A 197 1.20 -4.26 12.08
CA PHE A 197 1.02 -3.40 10.92
C PHE A 197 0.29 -4.14 9.80
N ASP A 198 -0.76 -3.52 9.26
CA ASP A 198 -1.53 -4.05 8.12
C ASP A 198 -0.75 -3.98 6.80
N GLY A 199 0.36 -3.24 6.78
CA GLY A 199 1.24 -3.16 5.62
C GLY A 199 2.42 -2.21 5.80
N VAL A 200 3.26 -2.17 4.77
CA VAL A 200 4.42 -1.29 4.67
C VAL A 200 4.31 -0.39 3.44
N VAL A 201 4.62 0.90 3.61
CA VAL A 201 4.56 1.91 2.54
C VAL A 201 5.97 2.40 2.22
N ALA A 202 6.33 2.40 0.93
CA ALA A 202 7.52 3.05 0.41
C ALA A 202 7.21 4.48 -0.04
N VAL A 203 7.77 5.49 0.61
CA VAL A 203 7.81 6.87 0.08
C VAL A 203 9.14 7.06 -0.64
N GLY A 204 9.12 6.80 -1.95
CA GLY A 204 10.32 6.76 -2.75
C GLY A 204 10.06 6.33 -4.20
N GLY A 205 11.09 5.80 -4.83
CA GLY A 205 10.98 5.19 -6.16
C GLY A 205 11.01 3.66 -6.10
N ASP A 206 11.09 3.05 -7.28
CA ASP A 206 11.05 1.59 -7.46
C ASP A 206 12.14 0.85 -6.65
N GLY A 207 13.31 1.48 -6.47
CA GLY A 207 14.41 0.92 -5.67
C GLY A 207 14.07 0.71 -4.19
N LEU A 208 13.39 1.68 -3.56
CA LEU A 208 12.99 1.57 -2.15
C LEU A 208 11.92 0.49 -1.98
N PHE A 209 10.97 0.43 -2.92
CA PHE A 209 9.97 -0.64 -2.95
C PHE A 209 10.65 -2.02 -3.04
N ASN A 210 11.64 -2.17 -3.91
CA ASN A 210 12.39 -3.42 -4.06
C ASN A 210 13.18 -3.79 -2.79
N GLU A 211 13.78 -2.82 -2.09
CA GLU A 211 14.42 -3.09 -0.79
C GLU A 211 13.41 -3.63 0.23
N ILE A 212 12.22 -3.02 0.30
CA ILE A 212 11.14 -3.43 1.20
C ILE A 212 10.66 -4.85 0.87
N LEU A 213 10.34 -5.11 -0.40
CA LEU A 213 9.88 -6.42 -0.88
C LEU A 213 10.90 -7.51 -0.54
N ASN A 214 12.17 -7.29 -0.88
CA ASN A 214 13.22 -8.26 -0.62
C ASN A 214 13.47 -8.46 0.87
N GLY A 215 13.42 -7.40 1.69
CA GLY A 215 13.60 -7.49 3.13
C GLY A 215 12.51 -8.31 3.82
N LEU A 216 11.26 -8.14 3.37
CA LEU A 216 10.12 -8.90 3.88
C LEU A 216 10.20 -10.38 3.50
N LEU A 217 10.48 -10.69 2.24
CA LEU A 217 10.43 -12.06 1.72
C LEU A 217 11.66 -12.89 2.08
N ASN A 218 12.82 -12.28 2.30
CA ASN A 218 14.09 -13.01 2.53
C ASN A 218 14.01 -14.02 3.68
N SER A 219 13.32 -13.70 4.77
CA SER A 219 13.16 -14.59 5.93
C SER A 219 11.82 -15.33 5.99
N ARG A 220 10.88 -15.01 5.09
CA ARG A 220 9.45 -15.40 5.22
C ARG A 220 8.86 -16.12 4.02
N ASN A 221 9.56 -16.10 2.89
CA ASN A 221 9.20 -16.93 1.75
C ASN A 221 10.03 -18.23 1.80
N LYS A 222 9.36 -19.35 2.09
CA LYS A 222 9.97 -20.67 2.21
C LYS A 222 9.71 -21.49 0.94
N THR A 223 10.20 -21.00 -0.19
CA THR A 223 10.14 -21.70 -1.48
C THR A 223 11.44 -22.46 -1.73
N SER A 224 11.33 -23.66 -2.28
CA SER A 224 12.49 -24.42 -2.75
C SER A 224 13.19 -23.68 -3.88
N TYR A 225 14.52 -23.79 -3.92
CA TYR A 225 15.30 -23.24 -5.02
C TYR A 225 15.00 -24.00 -6.32
N PRO A 226 15.11 -23.34 -7.49
CA PRO A 226 15.15 -24.05 -8.75
C PRO A 226 16.29 -25.08 -8.76
N PRO A 227 16.27 -26.10 -9.64
CA PRO A 227 17.37 -27.03 -9.75
C PRO A 227 18.68 -26.30 -10.04
N THR A 228 19.77 -26.77 -9.44
CA THR A 228 21.11 -26.24 -9.74
C THR A 228 21.42 -26.48 -11.22
N PRO A 229 21.96 -25.49 -11.95
CA PRO A 229 22.39 -25.67 -13.33
C PRO A 229 23.39 -26.82 -13.48
N GLU A 230 23.25 -27.61 -14.54
CA GLU A 230 24.17 -28.71 -14.85
C GLU A 230 25.62 -28.19 -14.99
N GLY A 231 26.59 -28.90 -14.39
CA GLY A 231 27.99 -28.49 -14.34
C GLY A 231 28.40 -27.64 -13.13
N PHE A 232 27.45 -27.18 -12.31
CA PHE A 232 27.72 -26.52 -11.03
C PHE A 232 27.54 -27.55 -9.91
N GLY A 233 28.65 -28.12 -9.41
CA GLY A 233 28.68 -29.29 -8.51
C GLY A 233 28.10 -29.13 -7.10
N TYR A 234 26.86 -28.65 -6.96
CA TYR A 234 26.10 -28.70 -5.71
C TYR A 234 25.44 -30.09 -5.56
N PHE A 235 26.21 -31.10 -5.16
CA PHE A 235 25.63 -32.37 -4.72
C PHE A 235 25.05 -32.17 -3.31
N GLY A 236 23.74 -31.90 -3.24
CA GLY A 236 23.00 -31.93 -1.98
C GLY A 236 22.96 -33.37 -1.45
N SER A 237 23.54 -33.58 -0.27
CA SER A 237 23.39 -34.80 0.52
C SER A 237 21.92 -35.00 0.91
N THR A 238 21.21 -35.68 0.02
CA THR A 238 19.91 -36.31 0.29
C THR A 238 20.13 -37.80 0.43
N GLU A 239 20.89 -38.21 1.46
CA GLU A 239 20.91 -39.62 1.86
C GLU A 239 20.22 -39.79 3.21
N LYS A 240 19.07 -40.46 3.10
CA LYS A 240 18.28 -41.03 4.17
C LYS A 240 19.19 -41.85 5.09
N CYS A 241 18.95 -41.70 6.40
CA CYS A 241 19.38 -42.67 7.39
C CYS A 241 18.95 -44.09 6.99
N GLN A 242 19.89 -44.94 6.59
CA GLN A 242 19.71 -46.39 6.64
C GLN A 242 21.04 -47.02 7.01
N GLY A 243 21.12 -47.50 8.25
CA GLY A 243 22.32 -48.14 8.77
C GLY A 243 22.57 -49.49 8.12
N TYR A 244 23.85 -49.79 7.88
CA TYR A 244 24.40 -51.13 8.01
C TYR A 244 25.82 -51.02 8.59
N LYS A 245 26.04 -51.75 9.68
CA LYS A 245 27.35 -52.05 10.23
C LYS A 245 28.00 -53.13 9.36
N ASN A 246 29.30 -53.00 9.08
CA ASN A 246 30.36 -53.91 9.55
C ASN A 246 31.72 -53.63 8.87
N ASP A 247 32.73 -53.43 9.73
CA ASP A 247 34.12 -53.90 9.73
C ASP A 247 34.98 -53.99 8.45
N GLY A 248 36.21 -53.43 8.53
CA GLY A 248 37.31 -53.85 7.65
C GLY A 248 38.49 -52.89 7.45
N LEU A 249 39.24 -52.59 8.51
CA LEU A 249 40.71 -52.36 8.60
C LEU A 249 41.56 -52.19 7.29
N ASN A 250 42.22 -51.02 7.11
CA ASN A 250 43.69 -50.82 6.98
C ASN A 250 44.15 -49.58 6.15
N ASN A 251 44.87 -48.68 6.82
CA ASN A 251 46.09 -47.91 6.46
C ASN A 251 46.32 -47.35 5.04
N SER A 252 46.42 -46.01 4.92
CA SER A 252 47.69 -45.26 4.68
C SER A 252 47.44 -43.81 4.16
N THR A 253 48.23 -42.86 4.66
CA THR A 253 48.43 -41.47 4.19
C THR A 253 49.86 -41.34 3.63
N PRO A 254 50.30 -40.19 3.09
CA PRO A 254 49.73 -39.37 2.00
C PRO A 254 50.81 -39.07 0.92
N THR A 255 50.47 -38.61 -0.28
CA THR A 255 51.47 -37.94 -1.15
C THR A 255 50.87 -36.86 -2.04
N SER A 256 51.50 -35.70 -1.97
CA SER A 256 51.30 -34.50 -2.78
C SER A 256 51.99 -34.67 -4.12
N GLU A 257 51.31 -34.42 -5.23
CA GLU A 257 51.98 -34.03 -6.48
C GLU A 257 51.23 -32.89 -7.18
N ALA A 258 52.00 -31.83 -7.40
CA ALA A 258 51.65 -30.65 -8.15
C ALA A 258 51.52 -30.98 -9.64
N VAL A 259 50.53 -30.40 -10.30
CA VAL A 259 50.51 -30.32 -11.76
C VAL A 259 50.25 -28.88 -12.18
N ASN A 260 51.33 -28.24 -12.63
CA ASN A 260 51.32 -27.06 -13.48
C ASN A 260 50.56 -27.36 -14.77
N VAL A 261 49.53 -26.59 -15.11
CA VAL A 261 49.22 -26.29 -16.52
C VAL A 261 48.83 -24.82 -16.66
N MET A 262 49.55 -24.20 -17.59
CA MET A 262 49.62 -22.79 -17.92
C MET A 262 48.34 -22.29 -18.61
N LEU A 263 47.90 -21.10 -18.23
CA LEU A 263 46.88 -20.30 -18.92
C LEU A 263 47.41 -19.82 -20.29
N PRO A 264 46.53 -19.62 -21.28
CA PRO A 264 46.69 -18.56 -22.27
C PRO A 264 45.74 -17.40 -21.97
N VAL A 265 46.33 -16.21 -21.88
CA VAL A 265 45.64 -14.92 -21.92
C VAL A 265 45.27 -14.61 -23.37
N GLY A 266 44.03 -14.20 -23.61
CA GLY A 266 43.59 -13.73 -24.92
C GLY A 266 42.23 -13.03 -24.91
N SER A 267 42.27 -11.70 -24.82
CA SER A 267 41.46 -10.74 -25.59
C SER A 267 39.92 -10.75 -25.48
N ASN A 268 39.40 -9.67 -24.89
CA ASN A 268 38.10 -9.02 -25.13
C ASN A 268 37.32 -9.48 -26.37
N LYS A 269 36.11 -10.00 -26.16
CA LYS A 269 34.93 -9.76 -27.02
C LYS A 269 33.67 -9.79 -26.16
N SER A 270 32.91 -8.71 -26.24
CA SER A 270 31.49 -8.66 -25.91
C SER A 270 30.75 -9.72 -26.72
N ASP A 271 29.83 -10.45 -26.11
CA ASP A 271 28.68 -11.04 -26.80
C ASP A 271 27.53 -11.14 -25.79
N ASP A 272 26.68 -10.12 -25.80
CA ASP A 272 25.30 -10.19 -25.36
C ASP A 272 24.55 -11.09 -26.35
N HIS A 273 24.26 -12.32 -25.94
CA HIS A 273 23.29 -13.15 -26.63
C HIS A 273 22.25 -13.66 -25.64
N GLU A 274 21.06 -13.05 -25.74
CA GLU A 274 19.82 -13.54 -25.14
C GLU A 274 19.56 -15.01 -25.51
N PRO A 275 19.00 -15.83 -24.61
CA PRO A 275 18.26 -16.99 -25.02
C PRO A 275 16.77 -16.61 -25.14
N LEU A 276 16.32 -16.57 -26.39
CA LEU A 276 14.91 -16.51 -26.79
C LEU A 276 14.12 -17.64 -26.11
N LEU A 277 13.00 -17.26 -25.47
CA LEU A 277 12.02 -18.18 -24.90
C LEU A 277 11.40 -19.05 -26.00
N SER A 278 11.56 -20.37 -25.89
CA SER A 278 10.75 -21.33 -26.64
C SER A 278 9.52 -21.71 -25.82
N THR A 279 8.37 -21.59 -26.48
CA THR A 279 7.02 -21.81 -25.95
C THR A 279 6.83 -23.29 -25.59
N GLY A 280 6.49 -23.57 -24.34
CA GLY A 280 6.19 -24.92 -23.85
C GLY A 280 4.99 -24.90 -22.88
N GLN A 281 4.05 -25.82 -23.11
CA GLN A 281 2.70 -25.90 -22.56
C GLN A 281 2.58 -25.76 -21.02
N SER A 282 1.50 -25.09 -20.62
CA SER A 282 0.98 -25.04 -19.26
C SER A 282 0.67 -26.43 -18.72
N VAL A 283 1.36 -26.82 -17.65
CA VAL A 283 0.86 -27.85 -16.72
C VAL A 283 0.40 -27.11 -15.48
N GLY A 284 -0.93 -27.07 -15.28
CA GLY A 284 -1.55 -26.54 -14.09
C GLY A 284 -1.09 -27.33 -12.87
N LEU A 285 -0.74 -26.61 -11.80
CA LEU A 285 -0.51 -27.22 -10.50
C LEU A 285 -1.65 -26.79 -9.58
N ASP A 286 -2.53 -27.74 -9.32
CA ASP A 286 -3.56 -27.69 -8.29
C ASP A 286 -2.92 -27.42 -6.93
N ILE A 287 -3.39 -26.35 -6.26
CA ILE A 287 -3.05 -26.07 -4.88
C ILE A 287 -4.05 -26.83 -4.01
N SER A 288 -3.60 -27.94 -3.41
CA SER A 288 -4.35 -28.63 -2.37
C SER A 288 -4.46 -27.75 -1.13
N SER A 289 -5.70 -27.41 -0.76
CA SER A 289 -6.08 -26.72 0.46
C SER A 289 -5.61 -27.49 1.72
N LEU A 290 -4.70 -26.90 2.49
CA LEU A 290 -4.34 -27.40 3.82
C LEU A 290 -5.31 -26.81 4.84
N ASN A 291 -6.22 -27.66 5.35
CA ASN A 291 -7.06 -27.37 6.51
C ASN A 291 -6.18 -27.26 7.77
N PRO A 292 -6.38 -26.23 8.63
CA PRO A 292 -5.71 -26.15 9.91
C PRO A 292 -6.60 -26.79 10.97
N ASN A 293 -6.33 -28.02 11.39
CA ASN A 293 -6.92 -28.59 12.61
C ASN A 293 -6.01 -29.69 13.17
N THR A 294 -4.91 -29.29 13.81
CA THR A 294 -4.30 -30.08 14.88
C THR A 294 -3.67 -29.14 15.89
N GLU A 295 -4.42 -28.81 16.93
CA GLU A 295 -3.86 -28.18 18.13
C GLU A 295 -3.12 -29.24 18.95
N SER A 296 -1.85 -28.96 19.26
CA SER A 296 -1.15 -29.58 20.39
C SER A 296 -0.33 -28.50 21.10
N SER A 297 -0.65 -28.31 22.37
CA SER A 297 -0.19 -27.25 23.26
C SER A 297 1.32 -27.29 23.52
N THR A 298 2.02 -26.16 23.31
CA THR A 298 3.28 -25.79 23.99
C THR A 298 3.65 -24.32 23.71
N GLY A 299 3.63 -23.46 24.74
CA GLY A 299 4.30 -22.15 24.80
C GLY A 299 3.70 -21.02 23.95
N ASP A 300 3.76 -19.78 24.44
CA ASP A 300 3.41 -18.53 23.74
C ASP A 300 4.31 -18.25 22.50
N GLN A 301 4.33 -19.16 21.53
CA GLN A 301 4.98 -18.96 20.25
C GLN A 301 3.96 -18.34 19.30
N VAL A 302 4.05 -17.02 19.11
CA VAL A 302 3.28 -16.31 18.08
C VAL A 302 3.56 -16.99 16.72
N PRO A 303 2.53 -17.39 15.94
CA PRO A 303 2.75 -18.11 14.67
C PRO A 303 3.68 -17.33 13.73
N SER A 304 4.67 -17.99 13.14
CA SER A 304 5.59 -17.34 12.20
C SER A 304 4.83 -16.79 10.98
N VAL A 305 5.20 -15.59 10.51
CA VAL A 305 4.62 -14.97 9.32
C VAL A 305 5.22 -15.63 8.08
N SER A 306 4.36 -16.07 7.18
CA SER A 306 4.73 -16.56 5.85
C SER A 306 4.07 -15.73 4.76
N PHE A 307 4.67 -15.74 3.57
CA PHE A 307 4.13 -15.13 2.36
C PHE A 307 4.00 -16.19 1.26
N PRO A 308 3.00 -16.09 0.37
CA PRO A 308 1.97 -15.04 0.31
C PRO A 308 0.94 -15.11 1.45
N ASN A 309 0.31 -13.98 1.78
CA ASN A 309 -0.81 -13.90 2.72
C ASN A 309 -1.80 -12.79 2.31
N ASP A 310 -3.03 -12.83 2.83
CA ASP A 310 -4.12 -11.93 2.40
C ASP A 310 -4.25 -10.64 3.21
N TRP A 311 -3.53 -10.56 4.34
CA TRP A 311 -3.67 -9.48 5.31
C TRP A 311 -2.64 -8.37 5.07
N PHE A 312 -1.37 -8.73 4.82
CA PHE A 312 -0.26 -7.81 4.77
C PHE A 312 -0.06 -7.20 3.38
N ARG A 313 0.06 -5.88 3.31
CA ARG A 313 0.08 -5.16 2.03
C ARG A 313 1.33 -4.32 1.84
N LEU A 314 1.65 -4.07 0.56
CA LEU A 314 2.70 -3.14 0.15
C LEU A 314 2.07 -1.91 -0.49
N GLY A 315 2.46 -0.73 -0.02
CA GLY A 315 2.09 0.55 -0.59
C GLY A 315 3.30 1.29 -1.16
N ILE A 316 3.07 2.17 -2.14
CA ILE A 316 4.09 3.03 -2.71
C ILE A 316 3.54 4.44 -2.90
N ILE A 317 4.32 5.45 -2.55
CA ILE A 317 4.04 6.88 -2.76
C ILE A 317 5.19 7.43 -3.60
N PRO A 318 4.93 7.98 -4.79
CA PRO A 318 5.97 8.41 -5.73
C PRO A 318 6.84 9.53 -5.14
N SER A 319 8.14 9.29 -5.14
CA SER A 319 9.14 10.32 -4.90
C SER A 319 10.45 10.07 -5.66
N GLY A 320 10.56 8.98 -6.43
CA GLY A 320 11.77 8.54 -7.10
C GLY A 320 12.22 9.42 -8.26
N SER A 321 13.26 9.02 -8.97
CA SER A 321 13.51 9.52 -10.33
C SER A 321 12.63 8.77 -11.33
N THR A 322 12.58 7.45 -11.15
CA THR A 322 11.75 6.48 -11.86
C THR A 322 10.66 5.97 -10.90
N ASP A 323 9.40 6.15 -11.30
CA ASP A 323 8.21 5.74 -10.56
C ASP A 323 7.37 4.79 -11.45
N ALA A 324 8.01 3.79 -12.05
CA ALA A 324 7.35 2.89 -12.99
C ALA A 324 6.28 2.04 -12.30
N ILE A 325 6.54 1.63 -11.06
CA ILE A 325 5.59 0.87 -10.24
C ILE A 325 4.34 1.71 -9.97
N VAL A 326 4.52 2.97 -9.55
CA VAL A 326 3.41 3.89 -9.30
C VAL A 326 2.60 4.10 -10.57
N LEU A 327 3.25 4.45 -11.69
CA LEU A 327 2.54 4.67 -12.95
C LEU A 327 1.76 3.44 -13.41
N SER A 328 2.30 2.23 -13.22
CA SER A 328 1.62 0.98 -13.59
C SER A 328 0.44 0.64 -12.68
N THR A 329 0.45 1.12 -11.42
CA THR A 329 -0.57 0.79 -10.42
C THR A 329 -1.63 1.87 -10.24
N THR A 330 -1.26 3.15 -10.31
CA THR A 330 -2.16 4.29 -10.10
C THR A 330 -2.52 5.02 -11.40
N GLY A 331 -1.73 4.83 -12.47
CA GLY A 331 -1.89 5.55 -13.73
C GLY A 331 -1.44 7.02 -13.70
N GLU A 332 -0.89 7.51 -12.58
CA GLU A 332 -0.47 8.90 -12.42
C GLU A 332 0.65 9.05 -11.39
N ARG A 333 1.58 9.97 -11.65
CA ARG A 333 2.71 10.24 -10.75
C ARG A 333 2.32 11.28 -9.68
N ASP A 334 1.29 10.97 -8.91
CA ASP A 334 0.73 11.87 -7.90
C ASP A 334 0.77 11.23 -6.49
N ALA A 335 1.43 11.94 -5.56
CA ALA A 335 1.61 11.46 -4.19
C ALA A 335 0.29 11.42 -3.42
N VAL A 336 -0.59 12.41 -3.65
CA VAL A 336 -1.90 12.50 -3.01
C VAL A 336 -2.79 11.34 -3.46
N THR A 337 -2.88 11.09 -4.76
CA THR A 337 -3.61 9.95 -5.33
C THR A 337 -3.11 8.63 -4.74
N SER A 338 -1.80 8.43 -4.68
CA SER A 338 -1.22 7.20 -4.11
C SER A 338 -1.56 7.04 -2.63
N ALA A 339 -1.44 8.11 -1.84
CA ALA A 339 -1.81 8.12 -0.43
C ALA A 339 -3.30 7.79 -0.21
N LEU A 340 -4.20 8.40 -0.99
CA LEU A 340 -5.63 8.13 -0.93
C LEU A 340 -5.94 6.66 -1.26
N LEU A 341 -5.35 6.10 -2.33
CA LEU A 341 -5.54 4.69 -2.70
C LEU A 341 -5.10 3.73 -1.57
N ILE A 342 -3.97 4.03 -0.90
CA ILE A 342 -3.50 3.28 0.27
C ILE A 342 -4.49 3.41 1.42
N ILE A 343 -4.97 4.62 1.72
CA ILE A 343 -5.94 4.92 2.78
C ILE A 343 -7.28 4.21 2.55
N PHE A 344 -7.72 4.06 1.30
CA PHE A 344 -8.92 3.28 0.95
C PHE A 344 -8.66 1.77 0.91
N GLY A 345 -7.41 1.34 1.11
CA GLY A 345 -7.05 -0.08 1.06
C GLY A 345 -7.24 -0.71 -0.32
N ARG A 346 -7.18 0.08 -1.41
CA ARG A 346 -7.33 -0.44 -2.78
C ARG A 346 -6.25 -1.48 -3.07
N ARG A 347 -6.65 -2.61 -3.65
CA ARG A 347 -5.78 -3.76 -3.87
C ARG A 347 -5.53 -4.00 -5.35
N ILE A 348 -4.27 -4.27 -5.68
CA ILE A 348 -3.84 -4.75 -6.99
C ILE A 348 -3.00 -6.01 -6.73
N ALA A 349 -3.18 -7.05 -7.53
CA ALA A 349 -2.37 -8.26 -7.41
C ALA A 349 -0.92 -7.95 -7.78
N LEU A 350 0.02 -8.59 -7.09
CA LEU A 350 1.44 -8.43 -7.30
C LEU A 350 2.04 -9.79 -7.64
N ASP A 351 2.55 -9.94 -8.86
CA ASP A 351 3.27 -11.14 -9.25
C ASP A 351 4.73 -11.01 -8.80
N ILE A 352 5.24 -12.05 -8.14
CA ILE A 352 6.59 -12.05 -7.57
C ILE A 352 7.38 -13.22 -8.14
N ALA A 353 8.49 -12.91 -8.82
CA ALA A 353 9.44 -13.89 -9.32
C ALA A 353 10.64 -14.00 -8.36
N GLN A 354 11.02 -15.24 -8.02
CA GLN A 354 12.27 -15.52 -7.31
C GLN A 354 13.42 -15.63 -8.32
N VAL A 355 14.44 -14.82 -8.13
CA VAL A 355 15.68 -14.84 -8.91
C VAL A 355 16.78 -15.45 -8.04
N VAL A 356 17.24 -16.63 -8.44
CA VAL A 356 18.29 -17.38 -7.73
C VAL A 356 19.58 -17.31 -8.51
N ARG A 357 20.61 -16.73 -7.90
CA ARG A 357 21.95 -16.65 -8.46
C ARG A 357 22.85 -17.67 -7.79
N TRP A 358 23.27 -18.66 -8.58
CA TRP A 358 24.31 -19.63 -8.22
C TRP A 358 25.69 -18.98 -8.35
N LYS A 359 26.62 -19.32 -7.45
CA LYS A 359 28.01 -18.86 -7.58
C LYS A 359 28.80 -19.80 -8.50
N SER A 360 29.77 -19.23 -9.22
CA SER A 360 30.60 -19.93 -10.21
C SER A 360 31.58 -20.96 -9.62
N SER A 361 31.89 -20.88 -8.33
CA SER A 361 32.74 -21.86 -7.64
C SER A 361 31.91 -22.67 -6.64
N PRO A 362 31.77 -24.00 -6.81
CA PRO A 362 31.06 -24.85 -5.87
C PRO A 362 31.93 -25.08 -4.63
N SER A 363 31.58 -24.43 -3.53
CA SER A 363 31.92 -24.94 -2.21
C SER A 363 30.63 -25.16 -1.44
N ALA A 364 30.54 -26.28 -0.72
CA ALA A 364 29.34 -26.68 0.03
C ALA A 364 28.91 -25.64 1.08
N GLU A 365 29.82 -24.74 1.47
CA GLU A 365 29.60 -23.68 2.46
C GLU A 365 28.88 -22.44 1.91
N VAL A 366 28.70 -22.32 0.59
CA VAL A 366 28.20 -21.09 -0.03
C VAL A 366 26.81 -21.28 -0.62
N LEU A 367 25.81 -20.80 0.14
CA LEU A 367 24.40 -20.77 -0.27
C LEU A 367 24.17 -19.85 -1.50
N PRO A 368 23.20 -20.18 -2.37
CA PRO A 368 22.83 -19.33 -3.50
C PRO A 368 22.25 -17.99 -3.01
N THR A 369 22.42 -16.94 -3.81
CA THR A 369 21.84 -15.62 -3.49
C THR A 369 20.44 -15.53 -4.07
N VAL A 370 19.46 -15.21 -3.22
CA VAL A 370 18.05 -15.08 -3.61
C VAL A 370 17.65 -13.61 -3.63
N ARG A 371 16.98 -13.20 -4.70
CA ARG A 371 16.31 -11.90 -4.83
C ARG A 371 14.89 -12.12 -5.34
N TYR A 372 14.05 -11.12 -5.12
CA TYR A 372 12.68 -11.09 -5.61
C TYR A 372 12.51 -9.91 -6.54
N ALA A 373 11.88 -10.17 -7.68
CA ALA A 373 11.44 -9.17 -8.64
C ALA A 373 9.91 -9.14 -8.66
N ALA A 374 9.32 -7.95 -8.70
CA ALA A 374 7.89 -7.77 -8.80
C ALA A 374 7.49 -7.39 -10.23
N SER A 375 6.40 -7.96 -10.71
CA SER A 375 5.71 -7.56 -11.94
C SER A 375 4.33 -7.02 -11.58
N PHE A 376 3.93 -5.97 -12.31
CA PHE A 376 2.68 -5.24 -12.13
C PHE A 376 1.88 -5.36 -13.42
N ALA A 377 1.49 -6.60 -13.76
CA ALA A 377 0.72 -6.88 -14.95
C ALA A 377 -0.73 -7.18 -14.56
N ARG A 378 -1.67 -6.46 -15.18
CA ARG A 378 -3.05 -6.90 -15.35
C ARG A 378 -3.53 -6.52 -16.74
#